data_AF-A0A5S3N094-F1
#
_entry.id   AF-A0A5S3N094-F1
#
_cell.length_a   1.000
_cell.length_b   1.000
_cell.length_c   1.000
_cell.angle_alpha   90.00
_cell.angle_beta   90.00
_cell.angle_gamma   90.00
#
_symmetry.space_group_name_H-M   'P 1'
#
loop_
_entity.id
_entity.type
_entity.pdbx_description
1 polymer ?
#
loop_
_entity_poly.entity_id
_entity_poly.type
_entity_poly.pdbx_seq_one_letter_code
_entity_poly.pdbx_strand_id
1 'polypeptide(L)'
;MSYRRGYHKKDGTYVQGHFVSKKNKKSNKPKKQNNLGCFLTVCIFFVTTILFTSCEETESSCEKKKCSDFKTQSEAQTFFNSNPNCYRNLDIDDDNIPCENLPD
;
A
#
# COMPACT_ATOMS: atom_id res chain seq x y z
N MET A 1 -33.83 26.54 -6.68
CA MET A 1 -34.28 26.75 -8.07
C MET A 1 -35.25 27.94 -8.09
N SER A 2 -35.03 28.97 -8.90
CA SER A 2 -35.93 30.12 -9.00
C SER A 2 -36.82 30.03 -10.25
N TYR A 3 -38.14 29.95 -10.08
CA TYR A 3 -39.11 30.09 -11.17
C TYR A 3 -39.44 31.58 -11.42
N ARG A 4 -39.61 31.97 -12.68
CA ARG A 4 -40.23 33.26 -13.01
C ARG A 4 -41.74 33.10 -12.90
N ARG A 5 -42.41 34.00 -12.16
CA ARG A 5 -43.88 34.03 -12.10
C ARG A 5 -44.43 34.27 -13.51
N GLY A 6 -45.33 33.39 -13.95
CA GLY A 6 -46.12 33.63 -15.16
C GLY A 6 -47.10 34.77 -14.95
N TYR A 7 -47.55 35.40 -16.04
CA TYR A 7 -48.50 36.51 -15.99
C TYR A 7 -49.54 36.39 -17.11
N HIS A 8 -50.70 37.00 -16.90
CA HIS A 8 -51.76 37.10 -17.90
C HIS A 8 -51.54 38.33 -18.78
N LYS A 9 -51.70 38.16 -20.09
CA LYS A 9 -51.80 39.28 -21.03
C LYS A 9 -53.20 39.89 -20.94
N LYS A 10 -53.35 41.14 -21.39
CA LYS A 10 -54.66 41.84 -21.41
C LYS A 10 -55.69 41.12 -22.29
N ASP A 11 -55.23 40.33 -23.25
CA ASP A 11 -56.04 39.51 -24.15
C ASP A 11 -56.47 38.16 -23.50
N GLY A 12 -56.34 38.02 -22.18
CA GLY A 12 -56.75 36.85 -21.39
C GLY A 12 -55.79 35.66 -21.43
N THR A 13 -54.93 35.57 -22.45
CA THR A 13 -53.96 34.47 -22.58
C THR A 13 -52.92 34.44 -21.44
N TYR A 14 -52.72 33.25 -20.86
CA TYR A 14 -51.73 33.02 -19.81
C TYR A 14 -50.38 32.63 -20.41
N VAL A 15 -49.30 33.24 -19.93
CA VAL A 15 -47.94 32.85 -20.32
C VAL A 15 -47.22 32.22 -19.13
N GLN A 16 -46.89 30.94 -19.28
CA GLN A 16 -46.15 30.17 -18.30
C GLN A 16 -44.65 30.54 -18.35
N GLY A 17 -44.08 30.85 -17.18
CA GLY A 17 -42.65 31.16 -17.06
C GLY A 17 -41.80 29.89 -17.14
N HIS A 18 -40.80 29.88 -18.01
CA HIS A 18 -39.84 28.77 -18.08
C HIS A 18 -38.70 28.94 -17.05
N PHE A 19 -38.20 27.80 -16.55
CA PHE A 19 -37.08 27.75 -15.62
C PHE A 19 -35.74 27.90 -16.36
N VAL A 20 -34.82 28.71 -15.81
CA VAL A 20 -33.44 28.80 -16.31
C VAL A 20 -32.49 28.48 -15.16
N SER A 21 -31.71 27.40 -15.29
CA SER A 21 -30.64 27.09 -14.35
C SER A 21 -29.46 28.03 -14.57
N LYS A 22 -29.12 28.88 -13.59
CA LYS A 22 -27.83 29.58 -13.59
C LYS A 22 -26.72 28.56 -13.32
N LYS A 23 -25.95 28.18 -14.35
CA LYS A 23 -24.72 27.42 -14.17
C LYS A 23 -23.71 28.31 -13.45
N ASN A 24 -23.32 27.93 -12.23
CA ASN A 24 -22.18 28.54 -11.55
C ASN A 24 -20.92 28.26 -12.38
N LYS A 25 -20.37 29.28 -13.05
CA LYS A 25 -19.02 29.20 -13.59
C LYS A 25 -18.07 29.13 -12.40
N LYS A 26 -17.63 27.91 -12.03
CA LYS A 26 -16.46 27.72 -11.17
C LYS A 26 -15.27 28.34 -11.92
N SER A 27 -14.86 29.53 -11.51
CA SER A 27 -13.58 30.09 -11.90
C SER A 27 -12.49 29.23 -11.26
N ASN A 28 -11.82 28.42 -12.09
CA ASN A 28 -10.58 27.77 -11.67
C ASN A 28 -9.55 28.88 -11.45
N LYS A 29 -9.31 29.25 -10.18
CA LYS A 29 -8.14 30.05 -9.83
C LYS A 29 -6.90 29.20 -10.11
N PRO A 30 -5.90 29.68 -10.88
CA PRO A 30 -4.66 28.95 -11.04
C PRO A 30 -3.99 28.84 -9.68
N LYS A 31 -3.74 27.61 -9.20
CA LYS A 31 -2.92 27.38 -8.03
C LYS A 31 -1.50 27.85 -8.37
N LYS A 32 -0.99 28.79 -7.58
CA LYS A 32 0.40 29.22 -7.61
C LYS A 32 1.28 28.01 -7.28
N GLN A 33 1.97 27.49 -8.30
CA GLN A 33 2.96 26.44 -8.12
C GLN A 33 4.21 27.03 -7.47
N ASN A 34 4.55 26.52 -6.29
CA ASN A 34 5.84 26.69 -5.66
C ASN A 34 6.60 25.38 -5.80
N ASN A 35 7.82 25.43 -6.36
CA ASN A 35 8.62 24.28 -6.79
C ASN A 35 9.18 23.42 -5.63
N LEU A 36 8.67 23.57 -4.41
CA LEU A 36 9.05 22.78 -3.24
C LEU A 36 8.60 21.32 -3.32
N GLY A 37 7.68 20.99 -4.23
CA GLY A 37 7.22 19.61 -4.43
C GLY A 37 8.24 18.70 -5.12
N CYS A 38 9.09 19.26 -6.00
CA CYS A 38 10.01 18.45 -6.82
C CYS A 38 11.20 17.92 -6.00
N PHE A 39 11.71 18.71 -5.05
CA PHE A 39 12.78 18.27 -4.15
C PHE A 39 12.28 17.23 -3.14
N LEU A 40 11.03 17.37 -2.66
CA LEU A 40 10.44 16.42 -1.72
C LEU A 40 10.16 15.06 -2.40
N THR A 41 9.78 15.07 -3.68
CA THR A 41 9.64 13.84 -4.47
C THR A 41 10.98 13.15 -4.72
N VAL A 42 12.05 13.88 -5.02
CA VAL A 42 13.40 13.30 -5.21
C VAL A 42 13.90 12.62 -3.94
N CYS A 43 13.71 13.22 -2.76
CA CYS A 43 14.07 12.60 -1.49
C CYS A 43 13.26 11.31 -1.20
N ILE A 44 11.98 11.27 -1.56
CA ILE A 44 11.14 10.07 -1.39
C ILE A 44 11.55 8.95 -2.36
N PHE A 45 11.95 9.29 -3.58
CA PHE A 45 12.51 8.32 -4.53
C PHE A 45 13.85 7.74 -4.07
N PHE A 46 14.74 8.55 -3.49
CA PHE A 46 16.00 8.06 -2.91
C PHE A 46 15.79 7.18 -1.66
N VAL A 47 14.81 7.48 -0.81
CA VAL A 47 14.50 6.63 0.36
C VAL A 47 13.84 5.31 -0.06
N THR A 48 13.02 5.32 -1.11
CA THR A 48 12.38 4.08 -1.62
C THR A 48 13.33 3.18 -2.40
N THR A 49 14.37 3.71 -3.05
CA THR A 49 15.43 2.89 -3.66
C THR A 49 16.35 2.26 -2.61
N ILE A 50 16.68 2.96 -1.52
CA ILE A 50 17.51 2.42 -0.43
C ILE A 50 16.77 1.32 0.36
N LEU A 51 15.43 1.40 0.49
CA LEU A 51 14.61 0.35 1.11
C LEU A 51 14.49 -0.94 0.28
N PHE A 52 14.63 -0.86 -1.05
CA PHE A 52 14.52 -2.02 -1.94
C PHE A 52 15.85 -2.75 -2.16
N THR A 53 17.01 -2.12 -1.89
CA THR A 53 18.34 -2.73 -2.00
C THR A 53 18.83 -3.32 -0.67
N SER A 54 17.92 -3.94 0.09
CA SER A 54 18.23 -4.76 1.26
C SER A 54 17.82 -6.21 1.01
N CYS A 55 18.29 -6.76 -0.10
CA CYS A 55 18.58 -8.18 -0.21
C CYS A 55 19.79 -8.24 -1.12
N GLU A 56 20.96 -8.02 -0.52
CA GLU A 56 22.13 -8.72 -1.02
C GLU A 56 21.74 -10.20 -0.98
N GLU A 57 21.42 -10.76 -2.14
CA GLU A 57 21.50 -12.19 -2.40
C GLU A 57 22.97 -12.58 -2.17
N THR A 58 23.39 -12.56 -0.90
CA THR A 58 24.30 -13.58 -0.44
C THR A 58 23.63 -14.85 -0.90
N GLU A 59 24.27 -15.56 -1.82
CA GLU A 59 23.94 -16.93 -2.13
C GLU A 59 23.96 -17.66 -0.79
N SER A 60 22.82 -17.66 -0.10
CA SER A 60 22.59 -18.49 1.05
C SER A 60 22.46 -19.87 0.44
N SER A 61 23.62 -20.45 0.17
CA SER A 61 23.82 -21.88 0.04
C SER A 61 23.35 -22.44 1.36
N CYS A 62 22.04 -22.57 1.46
CA CYS A 62 21.40 -23.12 2.60
C CYS A 62 21.83 -24.57 2.62
N GLU A 63 22.86 -24.86 3.41
CA GLU A 63 23.24 -26.23 3.68
C GLU A 63 21.97 -26.91 4.14
N LYS A 64 21.55 -27.94 3.39
CA LYS A 64 20.33 -28.70 3.64
C LYS A 64 20.51 -29.55 4.89
N LYS A 65 20.72 -28.88 6.04
CA LYS A 65 20.72 -29.47 7.36
C LYS A 65 19.31 -29.98 7.61
N LYS A 66 19.23 -31.23 8.04
CA LYS A 66 17.98 -31.88 8.44
C LYS A 66 17.95 -31.97 9.95
N CYS A 67 16.77 -32.21 10.50
CA CYS A 67 16.62 -32.52 11.93
C CYS A 67 17.51 -33.67 12.41
N SER A 68 17.87 -34.62 11.53
CA SER A 68 18.82 -35.70 11.83
C SER A 68 20.26 -35.25 12.07
N ASP A 69 20.61 -34.02 11.70
CA ASP A 69 21.97 -33.46 11.88
C ASP A 69 22.14 -32.81 13.26
N PHE A 70 21.04 -32.62 14.00
CA PHE A 70 21.02 -32.05 15.34
C PHE A 70 20.81 -33.15 16.38
N LYS A 71 21.30 -32.93 17.60
CA LYS A 71 21.12 -33.90 18.70
C LYS A 71 19.93 -33.56 19.59
N THR A 72 19.60 -32.28 19.69
CA THR A 72 18.49 -31.78 20.51
C THR A 72 17.69 -30.71 19.76
N GLN A 73 16.45 -30.51 20.18
CA GLN A 73 15.59 -29.43 19.67
C GLN A 73 16.21 -28.05 19.91
N SER A 74 16.87 -27.86 21.06
CA SER A 74 17.51 -26.58 21.42
C SER A 74 18.61 -26.17 20.43
N GLU A 75 19.45 -27.12 19.99
CA GLU A 75 20.47 -26.86 18.97
C GLU A 75 19.82 -26.49 17.62
N ALA A 76 18.75 -27.19 17.23
CA ALA A 76 18.02 -26.87 16.00
C ALA A 76 17.38 -25.48 16.06
N GLN A 77 16.82 -25.08 17.21
CA GLN A 77 16.21 -23.77 17.41
C GLN A 77 17.23 -22.63 17.32
N THR A 78 18.41 -22.80 17.91
CA THR A 78 19.48 -21.78 17.83
C THR A 78 19.97 -21.60 16.39
N PHE A 79 20.04 -22.69 15.63
CA PHE A 79 20.38 -22.64 14.21
C PHE A 79 19.28 -21.99 13.37
N PHE A 80 18.02 -22.30 13.65
CA PHE A 80 16.82 -21.69 13.04
C PHE A 80 16.80 -20.17 13.26
N ASN A 81 17.04 -19.72 14.49
CA ASN A 81 17.09 -18.29 14.83
C ASN A 81 18.26 -17.56 14.14
N SER A 82 19.37 -18.26 13.91
CA SER A 82 20.56 -17.68 13.27
C SER A 82 20.45 -17.62 11.75
N ASN A 83 19.65 -18.50 11.13
CA ASN A 83 19.51 -18.59 9.68
C ASN A 83 18.04 -18.53 9.25
N PRO A 84 17.45 -17.31 9.19
CA PRO A 84 16.02 -17.13 8.92
C PRO A 84 15.60 -17.48 7.49
N ASN A 85 16.52 -17.85 6.59
CA ASN A 85 16.20 -18.31 5.23
C ASN A 85 16.38 -19.83 5.08
N CYS A 86 16.84 -20.52 6.13
CA CYS A 86 17.29 -21.91 6.09
C CYS A 86 16.46 -22.89 6.91
N TYR A 87 15.23 -22.53 7.19
CA TYR A 87 14.38 -23.23 8.13
C TYR A 87 13.46 -24.26 7.49
N ARG A 88 13.18 -24.17 6.19
CA ARG A 88 12.15 -24.97 5.51
C ARG A 88 12.37 -26.49 5.53
N ASN A 89 13.59 -26.96 5.84
CA ASN A 89 13.87 -28.38 6.03
C ASN A 89 13.88 -28.81 7.52
N LEU A 90 13.92 -27.83 8.43
CA LEU A 90 13.91 -28.01 9.89
C LEU A 90 12.50 -27.91 10.45
N ASP A 91 11.69 -27.04 9.86
CA ASP A 91 10.29 -26.79 10.16
C ASP A 91 9.51 -27.00 8.85
N ILE A 92 8.82 -28.14 8.73
CA ILE A 92 8.13 -28.56 7.50
C ILE A 92 6.69 -28.04 7.51
N ASP A 93 6.14 -27.88 8.69
CA ASP A 93 4.78 -27.45 9.01
C ASP A 93 4.65 -25.95 9.26
N ASP A 94 5.79 -25.23 9.30
CA ASP A 94 5.89 -23.77 9.39
C ASP A 94 5.27 -23.21 10.69
N ASP A 95 5.36 -23.98 11.77
CA ASP A 95 4.83 -23.62 13.09
C ASP A 95 5.80 -22.78 13.94
N ASN A 96 7.00 -22.52 13.41
CA ASN A 96 8.16 -21.88 14.03
C ASN A 96 8.84 -22.72 15.12
N ILE A 97 8.56 -24.02 15.17
CA ILE A 97 9.15 -24.99 16.08
C ILE A 97 9.96 -26.00 15.25
N PRO A 98 11.21 -25.68 14.89
CA PRO A 98 12.07 -26.62 14.17
C PRO A 98 12.24 -27.92 14.93
N CYS A 99 12.09 -29.02 14.20
CA CYS A 99 12.46 -30.34 14.64
C CYS A 99 11.82 -30.77 15.98
N GLU A 100 10.52 -30.49 16.15
CA GLU A 100 9.69 -30.92 17.30
C GLU A 100 9.78 -32.41 17.66
N ASN A 101 10.24 -33.24 16.73
CA ASN A 101 10.43 -34.67 16.92
C ASN A 101 11.73 -35.04 17.66
N LEU A 102 12.63 -34.07 17.91
CA LEU A 102 13.85 -34.30 18.69
C LEU A 102 13.60 -34.16 20.19
N PRO A 103 14.36 -34.89 21.02
CA PRO A 103 14.36 -34.67 22.46
C PRO A 103 14.90 -33.27 22.80
N ASP A 104 14.41 -32.71 23.91
CA ASP A 104 14.87 -31.45 24.49
C ASP A 104 16.36 -31.51 24.90
#